data_AF-A0A364KKQ3-F1
#
_entry.id   AF-A0A364KKQ3-F1
#
_cell.length_a   1.000
_cell.length_b   1.000
_cell.length_c   1.000
_cell.angle_alpha   90.00
_cell.angle_beta   90.00
_cell.angle_gamma   90.00
#
_symmetry.space_group_name_H-M   'P 1'
#
loop_
_entity.id
_entity.type
_entity.pdbx_description
1 polymer ?
#
loop_
_entity_poly.entity_id
_entity_poly.type
_entity_poly.pdbx_seq_one_letter_code
_entity_poly.pdbx_strand_id
1 'polypeptide(L)'
;MRLTLPLLARPKAAKLSPLNKPETLESYLSTLKATQLRSLARETGIPNSGRKDELRQRLNDVFLTSVFLDDGASRHQARPRKKDEGKGLSVLSIDMGIQNLAFAHLIVRAPETVLETRDADKKQKGLVTLNAWHRIGVQELGAGSPAPGPATQDADTEVKLKSLLPPSAFRTFTSTTKNQALEEFDAIEEELPTMKIAAANKNFEPDTLSHNAFVLLSSLLQAYKPTHILIERQRFRSGGQSAVLEWSLRVGVFEGMLHAVLRTMRELARVDKSRSCEEKDFQVHPISPARIMQFWDESKSSIEGDDSSEKGKGQSQRGVKKQKMDIVGHLLSASSSSDLGKRGLLCWDVDINTTDTDKQNVSDVVDAYLGRWNPQLLKIIPSSTTSKAVRESKSDVNKKAYKIEKMDDLADCLLQGLTWLEWQARRARIVRGDRQVDV
;
A
#
# COMPACT_ATOMS: atom_id res chain seq x y z
N MET A 1 -23.74 -74.63 -15.43
CA MET A 1 -23.75 -73.16 -15.61
C MET A 1 -22.36 -72.61 -15.35
N ARG A 2 -21.61 -72.27 -16.40
CA ARG A 2 -20.36 -71.50 -16.33
C ARG A 2 -20.52 -70.34 -17.31
N LEU A 3 -20.52 -69.12 -16.79
CA LEU A 3 -20.69 -67.88 -17.55
C LEU A 3 -19.35 -67.52 -18.23
N THR A 4 -19.33 -67.46 -19.55
CA THR A 4 -18.24 -66.86 -20.34
C THR A 4 -18.63 -65.43 -20.71
N LEU A 5 -17.92 -64.46 -20.13
CA LEU A 5 -18.00 -63.03 -20.48
C LEU A 5 -17.36 -62.76 -21.85
N PRO A 6 -17.96 -61.93 -22.72
CA PRO A 6 -17.27 -61.41 -23.89
C PRO A 6 -16.30 -60.27 -23.49
N LEU A 7 -15.09 -60.32 -24.05
CA LEU A 7 -14.06 -59.28 -23.96
C LEU A 7 -14.58 -57.95 -24.53
N LEU A 8 -14.82 -56.97 -23.65
CA LEU A 8 -15.02 -55.57 -24.01
C LEU A 8 -13.69 -54.98 -24.51
N ALA A 9 -13.65 -54.64 -25.80
CA ALA A 9 -12.57 -53.88 -26.39
C ALA A 9 -12.44 -52.51 -25.71
N ARG A 10 -11.23 -52.15 -25.29
CA ARG A 10 -10.89 -50.82 -24.80
C ARG A 10 -11.17 -49.78 -25.90
N PRO A 11 -11.95 -48.71 -25.65
CA PRO A 11 -12.00 -47.60 -26.58
C PRO A 11 -10.62 -46.94 -26.62
N LYS A 12 -10.08 -46.77 -27.83
CA LYS A 12 -8.86 -45.98 -28.08
C LYS A 12 -9.04 -44.61 -27.45
N ALA A 13 -8.11 -44.23 -26.58
CA ALA A 13 -8.00 -42.87 -26.08
C ALA A 13 -7.93 -41.91 -27.28
N ALA A 14 -8.99 -41.11 -27.45
CA ALA A 14 -8.98 -40.01 -28.39
C ALA A 14 -7.84 -39.08 -27.96
N LYS A 15 -6.86 -38.90 -28.84
CA LYS A 15 -5.85 -37.86 -28.69
C LYS A 15 -6.58 -36.53 -28.57
N LEU A 16 -6.61 -35.97 -27.37
CA LEU A 16 -6.95 -34.58 -27.13
C LEU A 16 -5.98 -33.74 -27.98
N SER A 17 -6.53 -33.13 -29.01
CA SER A 17 -5.86 -32.09 -29.80
C SER A 17 -5.40 -30.95 -28.87
N PRO A 18 -4.20 -30.40 -29.05
CA PRO A 18 -3.75 -29.27 -28.25
C PRO A 18 -4.69 -28.09 -28.49
N LEU A 19 -5.36 -27.65 -27.43
CA LEU A 19 -6.25 -26.51 -27.44
C LEU A 19 -5.47 -25.30 -27.95
N ASN A 20 -5.97 -24.66 -29.01
CA ASN A 20 -5.35 -23.48 -29.65
C ASN A 20 -4.94 -22.46 -28.59
N LYS A 21 -3.65 -22.10 -28.56
CA LYS A 21 -3.18 -20.95 -27.78
C LYS A 21 -3.93 -19.72 -28.28
N PRO A 22 -4.60 -18.92 -27.43
CA PRO A 22 -5.15 -17.65 -27.87
C PRO A 22 -3.98 -16.75 -28.28
N GLU A 23 -3.85 -16.44 -29.58
CA GLU A 23 -2.78 -15.61 -30.12
C GLU A 23 -2.87 -14.14 -29.65
N THR A 24 -4.01 -13.73 -29.07
CA THR A 24 -4.25 -12.38 -28.56
C THR A 24 -4.95 -12.37 -27.19
N LEU A 25 -4.71 -11.34 -26.38
CA LEU A 25 -5.41 -11.12 -25.09
C LEU A 25 -6.94 -11.12 -25.26
N GLU A 26 -7.44 -10.51 -26.33
CA GLU A 26 -8.86 -10.45 -26.64
C GLU A 26 -9.44 -11.85 -26.90
N SER A 27 -8.72 -12.69 -27.65
CA SER A 27 -9.09 -14.09 -27.86
C SER A 27 -9.17 -14.83 -26.52
N TYR A 28 -8.18 -14.67 -25.65
CA TYR A 28 -8.18 -15.26 -24.31
C TYR A 28 -9.39 -14.82 -23.48
N LEU A 29 -9.66 -13.51 -23.41
CA LEU A 29 -10.81 -12.98 -22.65
C LEU A 29 -12.17 -13.38 -23.25
N SER A 30 -12.23 -13.72 -24.54
CA SER A 30 -13.44 -14.16 -25.22
C SER A 30 -13.90 -15.54 -24.77
N THR A 31 -12.95 -16.45 -24.45
CA THR A 31 -13.24 -17.83 -24.04
C THR A 31 -13.77 -17.93 -22.61
N LEU A 32 -13.51 -16.93 -21.77
CA LEU A 32 -13.86 -16.96 -20.36
C LEU A 32 -15.36 -16.79 -20.10
N LYS A 33 -15.87 -17.51 -19.10
CA LYS A 33 -17.22 -17.37 -18.53
C LYS A 33 -17.32 -16.07 -17.72
N ALA A 34 -18.55 -15.59 -17.49
CA ALA A 34 -18.78 -14.36 -16.72
C ALA A 34 -18.23 -14.45 -15.29
N THR A 35 -18.31 -15.63 -14.66
CA THR A 35 -17.73 -15.89 -13.32
C THR A 35 -16.20 -15.77 -13.33
N GLN A 36 -15.54 -16.34 -14.34
CA GLN A 36 -14.09 -16.26 -14.53
C GLN A 36 -13.65 -14.81 -14.76
N LEU A 37 -14.35 -14.05 -15.59
CA LEU A 37 -14.06 -12.62 -15.81
C LEU A 37 -14.22 -11.80 -14.51
N ARG A 38 -15.22 -12.10 -13.68
CA ARG A 38 -15.40 -11.43 -12.38
C ARG A 38 -14.30 -11.76 -11.38
N SER A 39 -13.88 -13.03 -11.32
CA SER A 39 -12.74 -13.46 -10.52
C SER A 39 -11.47 -12.76 -10.98
N LEU A 40 -11.21 -12.74 -12.29
CA LEU A 40 -10.07 -12.04 -12.87
C LEU A 40 -10.06 -10.54 -12.56
N ALA A 41 -11.23 -9.89 -12.66
CA ALA A 41 -11.39 -8.49 -12.31
C ALA A 41 -11.07 -8.24 -10.82
N ARG A 42 -11.56 -9.08 -9.92
CA ARG A 42 -11.26 -8.98 -8.48
C ARG A 42 -9.77 -9.15 -8.19
N GLU A 43 -9.14 -10.17 -8.78
CA GLU A 43 -7.72 -10.46 -8.61
C GLU A 43 -6.78 -9.38 -9.17
N THR A 44 -7.26 -8.59 -10.13
CA THR A 44 -6.49 -7.52 -10.78
C THR A 44 -6.95 -6.12 -10.37
N GLY A 45 -7.84 -6.03 -9.38
CA GLY A 45 -8.34 -4.76 -8.84
C GLY A 45 -9.20 -3.97 -9.81
N ILE A 46 -9.85 -4.61 -10.78
CA ILE A 46 -10.76 -4.00 -11.75
C ILE A 46 -12.21 -4.13 -11.24
N PRO A 47 -13.08 -3.13 -11.42
CA PRO A 47 -14.49 -3.25 -11.07
C PRO A 47 -15.15 -4.47 -11.73
N ASN A 48 -15.78 -5.33 -10.94
CA ASN A 48 -16.32 -6.63 -11.36
C ASN A 48 -17.84 -6.64 -11.61
N SER A 49 -18.49 -5.47 -11.54
CA SER A 49 -19.91 -5.30 -11.86
C SER A 49 -20.14 -4.98 -13.35
N GLY A 50 -21.36 -5.23 -13.82
CA GLY A 50 -21.78 -4.96 -15.21
C GLY A 50 -22.02 -6.23 -16.02
N ARG A 51 -22.35 -6.03 -17.30
CA ARG A 51 -22.58 -7.13 -18.25
C ARG A 51 -21.26 -7.81 -18.65
N LYS A 52 -21.33 -9.03 -19.21
CA LYS A 52 -20.15 -9.84 -19.56
C LYS A 52 -19.24 -9.14 -20.58
N ASP A 53 -19.86 -8.59 -21.61
CA ASP A 53 -19.29 -7.79 -22.69
C ASP A 53 -18.57 -6.54 -22.18
N GLU A 54 -19.25 -5.73 -21.35
CA GLU A 54 -18.64 -4.54 -20.72
C GLU A 54 -17.45 -4.90 -19.82
N LEU A 55 -17.60 -5.97 -19.02
CA LEU A 55 -16.54 -6.44 -18.14
C LEU A 55 -15.32 -6.92 -18.94
N ARG A 56 -15.54 -7.62 -20.05
CA ARG A 56 -14.49 -8.08 -20.95
C ARG A 56 -13.71 -6.90 -21.54
N GLN A 57 -14.41 -5.91 -22.09
CA GLN A 57 -13.79 -4.72 -22.66
C GLN A 57 -12.97 -3.97 -21.60
N ARG A 58 -13.55 -3.76 -20.42
CA ARG A 58 -12.87 -3.11 -19.29
C ARG A 58 -11.59 -3.86 -18.87
N LEU A 59 -11.63 -5.19 -18.84
CA LEU A 59 -10.45 -6.01 -18.53
C LEU A 59 -9.37 -5.84 -19.59
N ASN A 60 -9.74 -5.92 -20.87
CA ASN A 60 -8.83 -5.72 -21.99
C ASN A 60 -8.11 -4.37 -21.90
N ASP A 61 -8.88 -3.29 -21.76
CA ASP A 61 -8.35 -1.92 -21.75
C ASP A 61 -7.41 -1.70 -20.57
N VAL A 62 -7.81 -2.11 -19.36
CA VAL A 62 -7.04 -1.85 -18.13
C VAL A 62 -5.83 -2.77 -17.97
N PHE A 63 -5.81 -3.94 -18.61
CA PHE A 63 -4.64 -4.81 -18.60
C PHE A 63 -3.47 -4.20 -19.36
N LEU A 64 -3.76 -3.56 -20.49
CA LEU A 64 -2.77 -2.90 -21.34
C LEU A 64 -2.18 -1.64 -20.69
N THR A 65 -2.79 -1.10 -19.64
CA THR A 65 -2.25 0.05 -18.89
C THR A 65 -1.36 -0.37 -17.71
N SER A 66 -0.91 -1.62 -17.64
CA SER A 66 -0.05 -2.05 -16.53
C SER A 66 1.34 -1.39 -16.61
N VAL A 67 1.82 -0.90 -15.47
CA VAL A 67 3.13 -0.22 -15.35
C VAL A 67 4.32 -1.15 -15.59
N PHE A 68 4.09 -2.46 -15.64
CA PHE A 68 5.11 -3.48 -15.91
C PHE A 68 5.03 -4.04 -17.33
N LEU A 69 4.24 -3.43 -18.22
CA LEU A 69 4.36 -3.69 -19.65
C LEU A 69 5.46 -2.79 -20.21
N ASP A 70 6.35 -3.37 -21.03
CA ASP A 70 7.36 -2.59 -21.73
C ASP A 70 6.65 -1.61 -22.67
N ASP A 71 7.10 -0.35 -22.67
CA ASP A 71 6.59 0.77 -23.49
C ASP A 71 6.79 0.56 -25.02
N GLY A 72 7.10 -0.67 -25.44
CA GLY A 72 7.46 -1.07 -26.79
C GLY A 72 6.28 -1.30 -27.75
N ALA A 73 5.04 -1.24 -27.28
CA ALA A 73 3.86 -1.54 -28.12
C ALA A 73 3.06 -0.31 -28.60
N SER A 74 3.45 0.93 -28.26
CA SER A 74 2.71 2.13 -28.69
C SER A 74 3.55 3.36 -29.09
N ARG A 75 4.81 3.17 -29.45
CA ARG A 75 5.60 4.22 -30.14
C ARG A 75 6.27 3.67 -31.39
N HIS A 76 5.49 3.42 -32.44
CA HIS A 76 6.06 3.50 -33.78
C HIS A 76 6.53 4.95 -33.99
N GLN A 77 7.84 5.10 -34.24
CA GLN A 77 8.59 6.35 -34.48
C GLN A 77 9.03 7.14 -33.24
N ALA A 78 9.93 6.58 -32.44
CA ALA A 78 10.99 7.37 -31.80
C ALA A 78 12.28 6.55 -31.69
N ARG A 79 13.40 7.18 -32.05
CA ARG A 79 14.77 6.65 -32.14
C ARG A 79 15.19 5.79 -30.92
N PRO A 80 16.15 4.86 -31.09
CA PRO A 80 16.64 4.03 -30.00
C PRO A 80 17.28 4.94 -28.94
N ARG A 81 16.59 5.12 -27.81
CA ARG A 81 17.19 5.72 -26.62
C ARG A 81 18.16 4.69 -26.04
N LYS A 82 19.36 5.14 -25.67
CA LYS A 82 20.34 4.35 -24.90
C LYS A 82 19.61 3.67 -23.73
N LYS A 83 19.99 2.43 -23.41
CA LYS A 83 19.53 1.70 -22.22
C LYS A 83 19.66 2.63 -20.99
N ASP A 84 18.57 3.26 -20.59
CA ASP A 84 18.44 3.82 -19.24
C ASP A 84 18.54 2.60 -18.31
N GLU A 85 19.60 2.54 -17.52
CA GLU A 85 19.70 1.61 -16.40
C GLU A 85 18.38 1.68 -15.60
N GLY A 86 17.77 0.50 -15.37
CA GLY A 86 16.34 0.32 -15.14
C GLY A 86 15.69 1.40 -14.27
N LYS A 87 14.71 2.12 -14.83
CA LYS A 87 13.88 3.09 -14.09
C LYS A 87 13.14 2.35 -12.97
N GLY A 88 13.71 2.39 -11.76
CA GLY A 88 13.05 1.90 -10.55
C GLY A 88 11.71 2.63 -10.35
N LEU A 89 10.68 1.86 -10.04
CA LEU A 89 9.34 2.39 -9.77
C LEU A 89 9.30 2.87 -8.31
N SER A 90 8.86 4.11 -8.07
CA SER A 90 8.65 4.64 -6.72
C SER A 90 7.16 4.92 -6.52
N VAL A 91 6.57 4.32 -5.49
CA VAL A 91 5.13 4.35 -5.21
C VAL A 91 4.88 4.95 -3.82
N LEU A 92 4.12 6.04 -3.77
CA LEU A 92 3.65 6.67 -2.56
C LEU A 92 2.18 6.28 -2.33
N SER A 93 1.90 5.48 -1.31
CA SER A 93 0.54 5.05 -0.96
C SER A 93 0.03 5.83 0.25
N ILE A 94 -1.07 6.57 0.08
CA ILE A 94 -1.69 7.43 1.09
C ILE A 94 -3.04 6.82 1.50
N ASP A 95 -3.18 6.55 2.80
CA ASP A 95 -4.47 6.27 3.45
C ASP A 95 -5.03 7.58 4.04
N MET A 96 -6.27 7.87 3.69
CA MET A 96 -6.87 9.18 3.90
C MET A 96 -7.39 9.36 5.33
N GLY A 97 -7.03 10.49 5.93
CA GLY A 97 -7.58 10.93 7.21
C GLY A 97 -7.04 12.31 7.59
N ILE A 98 -7.79 13.10 8.35
CA ILE A 98 -7.31 14.44 8.76
C ILE A 98 -6.47 14.39 10.03
N GLN A 99 -6.88 13.57 11.00
CA GLN A 99 -6.10 13.39 12.25
C GLN A 99 -5.08 12.27 12.16
N ASN A 100 -5.28 11.34 11.22
CA ASN A 100 -4.57 10.08 11.17
C ASN A 100 -4.22 9.71 9.72
N LEU A 101 -3.80 10.69 8.92
CA LEU A 101 -3.29 10.39 7.58
C LEU A 101 -2.13 9.40 7.74
N ALA A 102 -2.08 8.35 6.94
CA ALA A 102 -0.94 7.45 6.94
C ALA A 102 -0.40 7.31 5.52
N PHE A 103 0.90 7.14 5.38
CA PHE A 103 1.48 6.84 4.09
C PHE A 103 2.62 5.82 4.18
N ALA A 104 2.81 5.09 3.09
CA ALA A 104 3.95 4.23 2.86
C ALA A 104 4.61 4.63 1.54
N HIS A 105 5.94 4.77 1.54
CA HIS A 105 6.73 4.96 0.33
C HIS A 105 7.46 3.65 0.01
N LEU A 106 7.26 3.14 -1.20
CA LEU A 106 7.77 1.87 -1.69
C LEU A 106 8.69 2.10 -2.89
N ILE A 107 9.88 1.53 -2.85
CA ILE A 107 10.82 1.47 -3.98
C ILE A 107 10.72 0.06 -4.57
N VAL A 108 10.46 -0.03 -5.86
CA VAL A 108 10.12 -1.27 -6.53
C VAL A 108 11.12 -1.56 -7.64
N ARG A 109 11.75 -2.72 -7.53
CA ARG A 109 12.56 -3.32 -8.60
C ARG A 109 11.73 -4.43 -9.22
N ALA A 110 11.33 -4.23 -10.48
CA ALA A 110 10.59 -5.23 -11.22
C ALA A 110 11.42 -6.52 -11.32
N PRO A 111 10.78 -7.70 -11.33
CA PRO A 111 11.49 -8.94 -11.63
C PRO A 111 12.08 -8.82 -13.04
N GLU A 112 13.40 -8.96 -13.18
CA GLU A 112 14.04 -8.95 -14.49
C GLU A 112 13.43 -10.08 -15.33
N THR A 113 13.00 -9.76 -16.54
CA THR A 113 12.74 -10.78 -17.57
C THR A 113 14.09 -11.41 -17.89
N VAL A 114 14.42 -12.50 -17.18
CA VAL A 114 15.64 -13.27 -17.43
C VAL A 114 15.61 -13.70 -18.90
N LEU A 115 16.48 -13.09 -19.69
CA LEU A 115 16.95 -13.64 -20.94
C LEU A 115 17.49 -15.04 -20.63
N GLU A 116 16.75 -16.06 -21.06
CA GLU A 116 17.20 -17.42 -21.37
C GLU A 116 18.49 -17.89 -20.65
N THR A 117 18.42 -18.13 -19.34
CA THR A 117 19.39 -19.02 -18.68
C THR A 117 18.66 -20.19 -18.04
N ARG A 118 19.19 -21.38 -18.29
CA ARG A 118 18.56 -22.72 -18.26
C ARG A 118 18.08 -23.26 -16.90
N ASP A 119 17.94 -22.43 -15.85
CA ASP A 119 17.42 -22.86 -14.55
C ASP A 119 15.98 -22.36 -14.34
N ALA A 120 15.03 -23.08 -14.93
CA ALA A 120 13.63 -22.67 -15.11
C ALA A 120 12.70 -22.86 -13.90
N ASP A 121 13.20 -23.21 -12.70
CA ASP A 121 12.34 -23.66 -11.59
C ASP A 121 12.16 -22.67 -10.43
N LYS A 122 12.81 -21.50 -10.44
CA LYS A 122 12.50 -20.42 -9.50
C LYS A 122 12.02 -19.19 -10.25
N LYS A 123 10.69 -19.05 -10.38
CA LYS A 123 10.06 -17.78 -10.78
C LYS A 123 10.61 -16.67 -9.87
N GLN A 124 11.48 -15.82 -10.40
CA GLN A 124 12.04 -14.71 -9.63
C GLN A 124 10.91 -13.70 -9.37
N LYS A 125 10.63 -13.46 -8.09
CA LYS A 125 9.74 -12.39 -7.66
C LYS A 125 10.47 -11.05 -7.78
N GLY A 126 9.71 -9.98 -7.99
CA GLY A 126 10.27 -8.63 -7.87
C GLY A 126 10.52 -8.27 -6.41
N LEU A 127 11.26 -7.20 -6.18
CA LEU A 127 11.59 -6.72 -4.83
C LEU A 127 10.90 -5.38 -4.57
N VAL A 128 10.19 -5.30 -3.44
CA VAL A 128 9.57 -4.07 -2.94
C VAL A 128 10.24 -3.68 -1.63
N THR A 129 11.01 -2.61 -1.63
CA THR A 129 11.64 -2.05 -0.43
C THR A 129 10.73 -0.98 0.18
N LEU A 130 10.32 -1.17 1.43
CA LEU A 130 9.62 -0.17 2.23
C LEU A 130 10.63 0.90 2.67
N ASN A 131 10.52 2.08 2.07
CA ASN A 131 11.46 3.18 2.27
C ASN A 131 11.02 4.16 3.38
N ALA A 132 9.72 4.42 3.50
CA ALA A 132 9.19 5.24 4.59
C ALA A 132 7.78 4.78 4.99
N TRP A 133 7.44 4.93 6.27
CA TRP A 133 6.14 4.52 6.80
C TRP A 133 5.75 5.36 8.01
N HIS A 134 4.80 6.27 7.83
CA HIS A 134 4.47 7.27 8.85
C HIS A 134 2.98 7.59 8.95
N ARG A 135 2.57 8.03 10.15
CA ARG A 135 1.29 8.70 10.40
C ARG A 135 1.51 10.19 10.59
N ILE A 136 0.69 11.00 9.93
CA ILE A 136 0.75 12.45 9.89
C ILE A 136 -0.57 13.06 10.40
N GLY A 137 -0.45 14.04 11.30
CA GLY A 137 -1.55 14.92 11.68
C GLY A 137 -1.62 16.12 10.75
N VAL A 138 -2.59 16.13 9.83
CA VAL A 138 -2.73 17.20 8.83
C VAL A 138 -2.88 18.58 9.47
N GLN A 139 -3.53 18.65 10.63
CA GLN A 139 -3.78 19.90 11.35
C GLN A 139 -2.53 20.53 11.97
N GLU A 140 -1.44 19.78 12.10
CA GLU A 140 -0.18 20.26 12.67
C GLU A 140 0.78 20.79 11.60
N LEU A 141 0.45 20.64 10.31
CA LEU A 141 1.30 21.06 9.20
C LEU A 141 1.42 22.59 9.11
N GLY A 142 0.34 23.32 9.37
CA GLY A 142 0.32 24.80 9.35
C GLY A 142 0.81 25.45 10.66
N ALA A 143 1.03 24.69 11.73
CA ALA A 143 1.30 25.22 13.08
C ALA A 143 2.74 25.74 13.28
N GLY A 144 3.58 25.71 12.25
CA GLY A 144 4.96 26.16 12.36
C GLY A 144 5.70 26.11 11.05
N SER A 145 5.26 26.88 10.05
CA SER A 145 6.06 27.07 8.85
C SER A 145 7.32 27.88 9.23
N PRO A 146 8.54 27.30 9.16
CA PRO A 146 9.73 28.13 9.09
C PRO A 146 9.62 28.94 7.79
N ALA A 147 9.89 30.24 7.87
CA ALA A 147 9.92 31.12 6.71
C ALA A 147 10.74 30.47 5.58
N PRO A 148 10.36 30.67 4.30
CA PRO A 148 11.12 30.13 3.18
C PRO A 148 12.53 30.71 3.20
N GLY A 149 13.49 29.92 3.69
CA GLY A 149 14.90 30.21 3.55
C GLY A 149 15.28 30.16 2.07
N PRO A 150 16.32 30.92 1.66
CA PRO A 150 16.75 30.93 0.26
C PRO A 150 17.10 29.50 -0.17
N ALA A 151 16.49 29.05 -1.26
CA ALA A 151 16.79 27.79 -1.89
C ALA A 151 18.24 27.80 -2.38
N THR A 152 19.15 27.25 -1.58
CA THR A 152 20.46 26.83 -2.07
C THR A 152 20.24 25.62 -2.95
N GLN A 153 20.36 25.84 -4.26
CA GLN A 153 20.27 24.84 -5.31
C GLN A 153 21.52 23.95 -5.29
N ASP A 154 21.54 22.96 -4.39
CA ASP A 154 22.38 21.77 -4.58
C ASP A 154 21.45 20.61 -4.94
N ALA A 155 21.35 20.33 -6.24
CA ALA A 155 20.33 19.47 -6.85
C ALA A 155 20.38 17.98 -6.45
N ASP A 156 21.40 17.55 -5.71
CA ASP A 156 21.70 16.13 -5.46
C ASP A 156 21.70 15.72 -3.98
N THR A 157 21.35 16.61 -3.04
CA THR A 157 21.23 16.21 -1.62
C THR A 157 19.81 15.68 -1.34
N GLU A 158 19.70 14.41 -0.91
CA GLU A 158 18.43 13.79 -0.53
C GLU A 158 17.79 14.55 0.65
N VAL A 159 16.68 15.25 0.39
CA VAL A 159 16.00 16.06 1.40
C VAL A 159 15.10 15.17 2.25
N LYS A 160 15.41 15.03 3.54
CA LYS A 160 14.63 14.19 4.45
C LYS A 160 13.28 14.84 4.78
N LEU A 161 12.19 14.09 4.75
CA LEU A 161 10.84 14.60 5.05
C LEU A 161 10.74 15.31 6.42
N LYS A 162 11.50 14.86 7.42
CA LYS A 162 11.50 15.43 8.77
C LYS A 162 12.10 16.84 8.85
N SER A 163 12.88 17.27 7.86
CA SER A 163 13.34 18.67 7.77
C SER A 163 12.32 19.57 7.07
N LEU A 164 11.36 18.98 6.34
CA LEU A 164 10.32 19.70 5.59
C LEU A 164 9.03 19.87 6.39
N LEU A 165 8.73 18.95 7.32
CA LEU A 165 7.51 18.96 8.12
C LEU A 165 7.82 19.18 9.61
N PRO A 166 6.93 19.89 10.34
CA PRO A 166 7.13 20.11 11.77
C PRO A 166 7.09 18.76 12.54
N PRO A 167 7.94 18.57 13.56
CA PRO A 167 7.96 17.33 14.35
C PRO A 167 6.61 16.97 14.98
N SER A 168 5.80 17.99 15.32
CA SER A 168 4.44 17.81 15.87
C SER A 168 3.52 17.06 14.92
N ALA A 169 3.72 17.17 13.60
CA ALA A 169 2.90 16.48 12.62
C ALA A 169 3.13 14.96 12.60
N PHE A 170 4.27 14.45 13.09
CA PHE A 170 4.57 13.02 13.09
C PHE A 170 3.88 12.32 14.27
N ARG A 171 2.84 11.55 13.96
CA ARG A 171 1.98 10.84 14.93
C ARG A 171 2.24 9.33 14.98
N THR A 172 3.30 8.85 14.35
CA THR A 172 3.64 7.42 14.27
C THR A 172 3.88 6.83 15.67
N PHE A 173 4.63 7.55 16.49
CA PHE A 173 4.95 7.16 17.85
C PHE A 173 4.31 8.12 18.85
N THR A 174 3.84 7.58 19.97
CA THR A 174 3.47 8.40 21.13
C THR A 174 4.64 8.52 22.09
N SER A 175 5.06 9.74 22.44
CA SER A 175 6.01 9.94 23.54
C SER A 175 5.30 9.73 24.88
N THR A 176 5.77 8.79 25.69
CA THR A 176 5.24 8.50 27.04
C THR A 176 5.56 9.58 28.08
N THR A 177 5.89 10.81 27.68
CA THR A 177 6.24 11.92 28.59
C THR A 177 5.02 12.73 29.04
N LYS A 178 3.87 12.06 29.22
CA LYS A 178 2.59 12.68 29.62
C LYS A 178 1.99 12.07 30.89
N ASN A 179 2.81 11.56 31.80
CA ASN A 179 2.37 11.09 33.12
C ASN A 179 3.03 11.87 34.27
N GLN A 180 2.90 13.20 34.28
CA GLN A 180 3.26 14.01 35.46
C GLN A 180 2.44 15.30 35.63
N ALA A 181 1.24 15.40 35.02
CA ALA A 181 0.37 16.56 35.20
C ALA A 181 -1.13 16.21 35.09
N LEU A 182 -1.54 15.07 35.66
CA LEU A 182 -2.94 14.66 35.76
C LEU A 182 -3.19 13.93 37.09
N GLU A 183 -2.80 14.55 38.20
CA GLU A 183 -3.43 14.35 39.50
C GLU A 183 -3.55 15.75 40.12
N GLU A 184 -4.65 16.01 40.83
CA GLU A 184 -5.19 17.32 41.25
C GLU A 184 -5.89 18.14 40.16
N PHE A 185 -7.16 17.80 39.86
CA PHE A 185 -8.24 18.78 39.72
C PHE A 185 -9.59 18.04 39.79
N ASP A 186 -9.95 17.60 41.00
CA ASP A 186 -11.32 17.20 41.35
C ASP A 186 -11.62 17.75 42.75
N ALA A 187 -12.00 19.03 42.81
CA ALA A 187 -12.90 19.61 43.81
C ALA A 187 -13.04 21.12 43.55
N ILE A 188 -14.28 21.61 43.72
CA ILE A 188 -14.73 23.01 43.71
C ILE A 188 -15.23 23.51 42.33
N GLU A 189 -16.49 23.18 42.06
CA GLU A 189 -17.43 24.08 41.37
C GLU A 189 -17.62 25.33 42.24
N GLU A 190 -17.29 26.51 41.72
CA GLU A 190 -18.11 27.74 41.82
C GLU A 190 -17.49 28.87 40.97
N GLU A 191 -18.35 29.46 40.15
CA GLU A 191 -18.29 30.78 39.49
C GLU A 191 -16.98 31.31 38.87
N LEU A 192 -16.91 31.31 37.52
CA LEU A 192 -16.47 32.43 36.67
C LEU A 192 -16.57 32.07 35.17
N PRO A 193 -17.46 32.70 34.39
CA PRO A 193 -17.67 32.38 32.97
C PRO A 193 -16.85 33.31 32.08
N THR A 194 -15.77 32.84 31.43
CA THR A 194 -15.27 33.28 30.08
C THR A 194 -13.87 32.78 29.64
N MET A 195 -13.25 31.78 30.28
CA MET A 195 -11.92 31.28 29.83
C MET A 195 -11.78 29.76 29.66
N LYS A 196 -12.86 29.07 29.30
CA LYS A 196 -12.84 27.62 28.94
C LYS A 196 -13.48 27.33 27.56
N ILE A 197 -13.25 28.19 26.57
CA ILE A 197 -13.52 27.93 25.14
C ILE A 197 -12.24 28.11 24.31
N ALA A 198 -11.13 27.56 24.81
CA ALA A 198 -9.87 27.46 24.05
C ALA A 198 -9.37 26.00 24.00
N ALA A 199 -10.30 25.04 24.05
CA ALA A 199 -10.04 23.71 23.53
C ALA A 199 -9.88 23.84 22.02
N ALA A 200 -8.64 24.04 21.56
CA ALA A 200 -8.17 24.00 20.17
C ALA A 200 -9.30 23.79 19.14
N ASN A 201 -9.88 24.89 18.64
CA ASN A 201 -10.78 24.85 17.50
C ASN A 201 -10.00 24.21 16.35
N LYS A 202 -10.28 22.93 16.07
CA LYS A 202 -9.72 22.20 14.95
C LYS A 202 -10.18 22.95 13.69
N ASN A 203 -9.30 23.76 13.09
CA ASN A 203 -9.68 24.57 11.94
C ASN A 203 -9.82 23.65 10.71
N PHE A 204 -11.04 23.52 10.21
CA PHE A 204 -11.38 22.76 9.00
C PHE A 204 -11.81 23.70 7.87
N GLU A 205 -11.49 24.99 7.97
CA GLU A 205 -11.74 25.95 6.91
C GLU A 205 -11.02 25.54 5.62
N PRO A 206 -11.65 25.79 4.45
CA PRO A 206 -11.07 25.44 3.17
C PRO A 206 -9.66 26.01 2.96
N ASP A 207 -9.42 27.24 3.42
CA ASP A 207 -8.11 27.91 3.33
C ASP A 207 -7.02 27.10 4.06
N THR A 208 -7.23 26.79 5.34
CA THR A 208 -6.29 26.00 6.15
C THR A 208 -6.07 24.60 5.58
N LEU A 209 -7.15 23.91 5.16
CA LEU A 209 -7.03 22.57 4.58
C LEU A 209 -6.28 22.59 3.24
N SER A 210 -6.47 23.62 2.41
CA SER A 210 -5.79 23.75 1.12
C SER A 210 -4.29 24.03 1.30
N HIS A 211 -3.92 24.88 2.26
CA HIS A 211 -2.54 25.13 2.64
C HIS A 211 -1.87 23.84 3.15
N ASN A 212 -2.53 23.13 4.07
CA ASN A 212 -2.02 21.86 4.61
C ASN A 212 -1.86 20.80 3.51
N ALA A 213 -2.79 20.73 2.55
CA ALA A 213 -2.69 19.84 1.39
C ALA A 213 -1.46 20.17 0.54
N PHE A 214 -1.23 21.46 0.27
CA PHE A 214 -0.05 21.92 -0.47
C PHE A 214 1.24 21.56 0.25
N VAL A 215 1.40 21.92 1.53
CA VAL A 215 2.59 21.64 2.34
C VAL A 215 2.88 20.15 2.44
N LEU A 216 1.85 19.34 2.67
CA LEU A 216 2.00 17.88 2.72
C LEU A 216 2.54 17.35 1.39
N LEU A 217 1.89 17.70 0.28
CA LEU A 217 2.23 17.15 -1.02
C LEU A 217 3.57 17.66 -1.54
N SER A 218 3.88 18.95 -1.39
CA SER A 218 5.17 19.50 -1.78
C SER A 218 6.31 18.80 -1.02
N SER A 219 6.12 18.57 0.28
CA SER A 219 7.13 17.90 1.12
C SER A 219 7.31 16.43 0.73
N LEU A 220 6.23 15.70 0.48
CA LEU A 220 6.30 14.29 0.05
C LEU A 220 6.91 14.14 -1.35
N LEU A 221 6.57 15.04 -2.28
CA LEU A 221 7.15 15.06 -3.63
C LEU A 221 8.64 15.38 -3.59
N GLN A 222 9.05 16.37 -2.80
CA GLN A 222 10.46 16.74 -2.64
C GLN A 222 11.27 15.63 -1.98
N ALA A 223 10.74 15.00 -0.92
CA ALA A 223 11.44 13.98 -0.17
C ALA A 223 11.56 12.64 -0.91
N TYR A 224 10.51 12.22 -1.63
CA TYR A 224 10.45 10.86 -2.17
C TYR A 224 10.44 10.76 -3.69
N LYS A 225 10.20 11.88 -4.39
CA LYS A 225 10.13 11.96 -5.86
C LYS A 225 9.33 10.80 -6.49
N PRO A 226 8.09 10.54 -6.03
CA PRO A 226 7.35 9.36 -6.43
C PRO A 226 6.95 9.38 -7.90
N THR A 227 7.01 8.22 -8.54
CA THR A 227 6.50 8.03 -9.91
C THR A 227 4.98 7.81 -9.92
N HIS A 228 4.44 7.21 -8.86
CA HIS A 228 3.03 6.86 -8.71
C HIS A 228 2.55 7.23 -7.31
N ILE A 229 1.41 7.88 -7.22
CA ILE A 229 0.75 8.29 -5.97
C ILE A 229 -0.60 7.58 -5.91
N LEU A 230 -0.81 6.78 -4.88
CA LEU A 230 -2.06 6.09 -4.62
C LEU A 230 -2.80 6.82 -3.50
N ILE A 231 -4.05 7.18 -3.73
CA ILE A 231 -4.88 7.87 -2.74
C ILE A 231 -6.09 6.99 -2.43
N GLU A 232 -6.28 6.62 -1.17
CA GLU A 232 -7.51 5.97 -0.70
C GLU A 232 -8.72 6.87 -0.99
N ARG A 233 -9.74 6.35 -1.68
CA ARG A 233 -10.99 7.06 -1.90
C ARG A 233 -11.84 7.09 -0.63
N GLN A 234 -12.24 8.28 -0.18
CA GLN A 234 -13.21 8.44 0.89
C GLN A 234 -14.54 7.80 0.47
N ARG A 235 -15.14 7.04 1.39
CA ARG A 235 -16.45 6.42 1.18
C ARG A 235 -17.53 7.24 1.87
N PHE A 236 -18.63 7.50 1.15
CA PHE A 236 -19.86 7.95 1.79
C PHE A 236 -20.50 6.79 2.54
N ARG A 237 -20.88 7.04 3.78
CA ARG A 237 -21.57 6.07 4.62
C ARG A 237 -23.00 6.56 4.84
N SER A 238 -23.98 5.82 4.32
CA SER A 238 -25.40 6.05 4.61
C SER A 238 -25.79 5.41 5.94
N GLY A 239 -26.73 6.01 6.67
CA GLY A 239 -27.26 5.45 7.93
C GLY A 239 -26.33 5.57 9.13
N GLY A 240 -25.37 6.49 9.11
CA GLY A 240 -24.49 6.81 10.25
C GLY A 240 -24.98 8.02 11.06
N GLN A 241 -24.44 8.18 12.27
CA GLN A 241 -24.61 9.39 13.08
C GLN A 241 -24.10 10.63 12.32
N SER A 242 -24.63 11.82 12.63
CA SER A 242 -24.22 13.09 11.99
C SER A 242 -22.71 13.31 12.02
N ALA A 243 -22.04 12.93 13.10
CA ALA A 243 -20.59 12.98 13.24
C ALA A 243 -19.84 12.16 12.17
N VAL A 244 -20.40 11.03 11.71
CA VAL A 244 -19.82 10.20 10.64
C VAL A 244 -19.92 10.91 9.30
N LEU A 245 -21.03 11.59 9.05
CA LEU A 245 -21.23 12.40 7.84
C LEU A 245 -20.27 13.59 7.83
N GLU A 246 -20.19 14.34 8.92
CA GLU A 246 -19.29 15.49 9.07
C GLU A 246 -17.82 15.09 8.87
N TRP A 247 -17.40 13.98 9.49
CA TRP A 247 -16.05 13.45 9.29
C TRP A 247 -15.80 13.04 7.83
N SER A 248 -16.76 12.35 7.20
CA SER A 248 -16.65 11.94 5.79
C SER A 248 -16.57 13.13 4.85
N LEU A 249 -17.33 14.20 5.13
CA LEU A 249 -17.28 15.45 4.36
C LEU A 249 -15.93 16.12 4.49
N ARG A 250 -15.40 16.26 5.72
CA ARG A 250 -14.09 16.88 5.94
C ARG A 250 -12.98 16.12 5.21
N VAL A 251 -12.94 14.78 5.35
CA VAL A 251 -11.94 13.96 4.67
C VAL A 251 -12.11 14.03 3.15
N GLY A 252 -13.35 14.03 2.64
CA GLY A 252 -13.64 14.17 1.21
C GLY A 252 -13.24 15.55 0.64
N VAL A 253 -13.42 16.63 1.40
CA VAL A 253 -12.93 17.96 1.02
C VAL A 253 -11.40 17.96 0.91
N PHE A 254 -10.73 17.37 1.90
CA PHE A 254 -9.26 17.25 1.87
C PHE A 254 -8.77 16.35 0.72
N GLU A 255 -9.43 15.23 0.44
CA GLU A 255 -9.17 14.39 -0.74
C GLU A 255 -9.25 15.21 -2.04
N GLY A 256 -10.30 16.01 -2.19
CA GLY A 256 -10.48 16.91 -3.32
C GLY A 256 -9.34 17.92 -3.45
N MET A 257 -8.88 18.50 -2.34
CA MET A 257 -7.74 19.43 -2.32
C MET A 257 -6.44 18.74 -2.72
N LEU A 258 -6.17 17.52 -2.24
CA LEU A 258 -4.99 16.76 -2.65
C LEU A 258 -5.00 16.52 -4.17
N HIS A 259 -6.15 16.10 -4.73
CA HIS A 259 -6.29 15.92 -6.18
C HIS A 259 -6.10 17.21 -6.97
N ALA A 260 -6.65 18.33 -6.49
CA ALA A 260 -6.51 19.64 -7.13
C ALA A 260 -5.05 20.12 -7.13
N VAL A 261 -4.35 20.01 -5.99
CA VAL A 261 -2.93 20.38 -5.87
C VAL A 261 -2.07 19.52 -6.79
N LEU A 262 -2.21 18.18 -6.74
CA LEU A 262 -1.46 17.28 -7.61
C LEU A 262 -1.72 17.54 -9.09
N ARG A 263 -2.98 17.81 -9.47
CA ARG A 263 -3.33 18.15 -10.86
C ARG A 263 -2.64 19.45 -11.27
N THR A 264 -2.67 20.47 -10.42
CA THR A 264 -2.07 21.78 -10.68
C THR A 264 -0.56 21.67 -10.84
N MET A 265 0.13 21.00 -9.91
CA MET A 265 1.58 20.76 -9.98
C MET A 265 1.98 20.06 -11.29
N ARG A 266 1.18 19.07 -11.72
CA ARG A 266 1.42 18.35 -12.96
C ARG A 266 1.24 19.21 -14.21
N GLU A 267 0.22 20.06 -14.27
CA GLU A 267 0.02 20.95 -15.42
C GLU A 267 1.08 22.06 -15.46
N LEU A 268 1.46 22.62 -14.30
CA LEU A 268 2.55 23.60 -14.22
C LEU A 268 3.87 23.01 -14.73
N ALA A 269 4.23 21.80 -14.27
CA ALA A 269 5.42 21.10 -14.75
C ALA A 269 5.38 20.84 -16.27
N ARG A 270 4.21 20.70 -16.90
CA ARG A 270 4.09 20.55 -18.36
C ARG A 270 4.28 21.86 -19.11
N VAL A 271 3.73 22.95 -18.56
CA VAL A 271 3.93 24.30 -19.10
C VAL A 271 5.42 24.68 -19.02
N ASP A 272 6.08 24.37 -17.91
CA ASP A 272 7.51 24.66 -17.70
C ASP A 272 8.44 23.75 -18.53
N LYS A 273 8.06 22.49 -18.79
CA LYS A 273 8.79 21.59 -19.73
C LYS A 273 8.84 22.12 -21.16
N SER A 274 7.90 22.98 -21.57
CA SER A 274 8.00 23.70 -22.85
C SER A 274 9.17 24.70 -22.87
N ARG A 275 9.82 24.97 -21.72
CA ARG A 275 10.88 25.97 -21.53
C ARG A 275 12.23 25.40 -21.09
N SER A 276 12.31 24.29 -20.32
CA SER A 276 13.56 23.51 -20.10
C SER A 276 13.39 22.31 -19.13
N CYS A 277 14.25 21.29 -19.26
CA CYS A 277 14.57 20.17 -18.34
C CYS A 277 13.56 19.02 -18.14
N GLU A 278 14.07 17.77 -18.15
CA GLU A 278 13.32 16.51 -18.03
C GLU A 278 12.87 16.20 -16.59
N GLU A 279 11.90 16.92 -16.03
CA GLU A 279 11.24 16.46 -14.79
C GLU A 279 10.34 15.24 -15.08
N LYS A 280 10.42 14.21 -14.24
CA LYS A 280 9.61 12.98 -14.38
C LYS A 280 8.15 13.28 -14.03
N ASP A 281 7.22 12.98 -14.94
CA ASP A 281 5.77 13.10 -14.68
C ASP A 281 5.34 11.98 -13.70
N PHE A 282 4.54 12.33 -12.69
CA PHE A 282 4.00 11.36 -11.73
C PHE A 282 2.53 11.04 -12.05
N GLN A 283 2.11 9.81 -11.77
CA GLN A 283 0.73 9.35 -11.96
C GLN A 283 -0.02 9.33 -10.64
N VAL A 284 -1.32 9.65 -10.67
CA VAL A 284 -2.18 9.65 -9.48
C VAL A 284 -3.31 8.64 -9.68
N HIS A 285 -3.46 7.70 -8.75
CA HIS A 285 -4.45 6.63 -8.82
C HIS A 285 -5.38 6.64 -7.60
N PRO A 286 -6.69 6.81 -7.79
CA PRO A 286 -7.65 6.67 -6.70
C PRO A 286 -7.93 5.18 -6.44
N ILE A 287 -7.70 4.73 -5.22
CA ILE A 287 -7.86 3.33 -4.81
C ILE A 287 -9.17 3.14 -4.06
N SER A 288 -9.93 2.11 -4.44
CA SER A 288 -11.15 1.77 -3.71
C SER A 288 -10.78 0.76 -2.62
N PRO A 289 -11.01 1.05 -1.35
CA PRO A 289 -10.58 0.13 -0.31
C PRO A 289 -11.52 -1.08 -0.21
N ALA A 290 -12.69 -1.06 -0.88
CA ALA A 290 -13.52 -2.25 -1.06
C ALA A 290 -12.85 -3.28 -1.97
N ARG A 291 -12.15 -2.82 -3.02
CA ARG A 291 -11.40 -3.70 -3.92
C ARG A 291 -10.21 -4.35 -3.23
N ILE A 292 -9.53 -3.61 -2.35
CA ILE A 292 -8.45 -4.17 -1.52
C ILE A 292 -8.98 -5.33 -0.69
N MET A 293 -10.10 -5.14 0.02
CA MET A 293 -10.69 -6.20 0.84
C MET A 293 -11.09 -7.43 0.03
N GLN A 294 -11.78 -7.23 -1.10
CA GLN A 294 -12.19 -8.32 -1.98
C GLN A 294 -11.01 -9.16 -2.48
N PHE A 295 -9.88 -8.52 -2.75
CA PHE A 295 -8.66 -9.21 -3.17
C PHE A 295 -8.12 -10.17 -2.09
N TRP A 296 -8.09 -9.72 -0.83
CA TRP A 296 -7.55 -10.51 0.28
C TRP A 296 -8.52 -11.55 0.85
N ASP A 297 -9.82 -11.42 0.60
CA ASP A 297 -10.82 -12.39 1.07
C ASP A 297 -10.83 -13.70 0.26
N GLU A 298 -10.58 -13.67 -1.07
CA GLU A 298 -10.56 -14.88 -1.92
C GLU A 298 -9.26 -15.71 -1.76
N SER A 299 -8.16 -15.08 -1.36
CA SER A 299 -6.94 -15.83 -1.01
C SER A 299 -7.15 -16.82 0.15
N LYS A 300 -8.28 -16.74 0.86
CA LYS A 300 -8.70 -17.72 1.88
C LYS A 300 -9.50 -18.89 1.30
N SER A 301 -10.45 -18.62 0.38
CA SER A 301 -11.30 -19.66 -0.22
C SER A 301 -10.55 -20.62 -1.15
N SER A 302 -9.32 -20.27 -1.53
CA SER A 302 -8.46 -21.12 -2.37
C SER A 302 -7.60 -22.11 -1.56
N ILE A 303 -7.61 -22.02 -0.22
CA ILE A 303 -6.73 -22.78 0.68
C ILE A 303 -7.50 -23.72 1.61
N GLU A 304 -8.78 -23.47 1.85
CA GLU A 304 -9.63 -24.39 2.61
C GLU A 304 -10.37 -25.29 1.62
N GLY A 305 -9.95 -26.56 1.59
CA GLY A 305 -10.63 -27.60 0.83
C GLY A 305 -12.11 -27.68 1.20
N ASP A 306 -12.90 -27.94 0.17
CA ASP A 306 -14.34 -28.17 0.16
C ASP A 306 -14.80 -29.09 1.30
N ASP A 307 -15.16 -28.52 2.45
CA ASP A 307 -16.27 -29.01 3.29
C ASP A 307 -16.62 -28.00 4.40
N SER A 308 -17.54 -27.08 4.12
CA SER A 308 -18.53 -26.56 5.09
C SER A 308 -19.34 -25.44 4.45
N SER A 309 -20.53 -25.82 3.98
CA SER A 309 -21.61 -24.91 3.63
C SER A 309 -22.19 -24.24 4.88
N GLU A 310 -21.47 -23.30 5.48
CA GLU A 310 -22.07 -22.32 6.41
C GLU A 310 -22.15 -20.96 5.73
N LYS A 311 -23.38 -20.50 5.48
CA LYS A 311 -23.68 -19.14 5.02
C LYS A 311 -23.03 -18.15 5.98
N GLY A 312 -21.95 -17.51 5.52
CA GLY A 312 -21.10 -16.65 6.32
C GLY A 312 -21.88 -15.56 7.08
N LYS A 313 -21.84 -15.64 8.42
CA LYS A 313 -22.09 -14.46 9.27
C LYS A 313 -21.10 -13.38 8.83
N GLY A 314 -21.62 -12.22 8.41
CA GLY A 314 -20.79 -11.09 8.00
C GLY A 314 -19.71 -10.82 9.05
N GLN A 315 -18.45 -10.78 8.63
CA GLN A 315 -17.34 -10.50 9.54
C GLN A 315 -17.56 -9.14 10.22
N SER A 316 -17.35 -9.11 11.54
CA SER A 316 -17.42 -7.85 12.29
C SER A 316 -16.30 -6.89 11.83
N GLN A 317 -16.54 -5.57 11.91
CA GLN A 317 -15.53 -4.56 11.55
C GLN A 317 -14.20 -4.75 12.31
N ARG A 318 -14.27 -5.24 13.56
CA ARG A 318 -13.09 -5.55 14.37
C ARG A 318 -12.29 -6.72 13.80
N GLY A 319 -12.97 -7.72 13.24
CA GLY A 319 -12.34 -8.86 12.54
C GLY A 319 -11.59 -8.41 11.28
N VAL A 320 -12.20 -7.52 10.48
CA VAL A 320 -11.58 -6.97 9.28
C VAL A 320 -10.30 -6.19 9.60
N LYS A 321 -10.34 -5.31 10.61
CA LYS A 321 -9.14 -4.56 11.05
C LYS A 321 -8.01 -5.49 11.47
N LYS A 322 -8.32 -6.49 12.30
CA LYS A 322 -7.33 -7.48 12.75
C LYS A 322 -6.74 -8.25 11.58
N GLN A 323 -7.57 -8.68 10.62
CA GLN A 323 -7.12 -9.39 9.43
C GLN A 323 -6.10 -8.60 8.62
N LYS A 324 -6.34 -7.31 8.38
CA LYS A 324 -5.38 -6.47 7.66
C LYS A 324 -4.06 -6.35 8.40
N MET A 325 -4.13 -6.16 9.72
CA MET A 325 -2.94 -6.09 10.56
C MET A 325 -2.14 -7.39 10.54
N ASP A 326 -2.84 -8.53 10.56
CA ASP A 326 -2.26 -9.87 10.47
C ASP A 326 -1.57 -10.11 9.12
N ILE A 327 -2.18 -9.69 8.01
CA ILE A 327 -1.57 -9.79 6.68
C ILE A 327 -0.25 -9.00 6.65
N VAL A 328 -0.27 -7.75 7.08
CA VAL A 328 0.93 -6.90 7.09
C VAL A 328 2.00 -7.46 8.04
N GLY A 329 1.61 -7.93 9.23
CA GLY A 329 2.53 -8.53 10.19
C GLY A 329 3.22 -9.78 9.63
N HIS A 330 2.47 -10.66 8.96
CA HIS A 330 3.04 -11.84 8.30
C HIS A 330 3.97 -11.46 7.14
N LEU A 331 3.59 -10.49 6.31
CA LEU A 331 4.42 -10.02 5.19
C LEU A 331 5.76 -9.46 5.70
N LEU A 332 5.72 -8.62 6.72
CA LEU A 332 6.93 -8.03 7.32
C LEU A 332 7.79 -9.07 8.06
N SER A 333 7.17 -10.05 8.72
CA SER A 333 7.92 -11.10 9.44
C SER A 333 8.60 -12.09 8.48
N ALA A 334 7.95 -12.39 7.34
CA ALA A 334 8.53 -13.25 6.30
C ALA A 334 9.75 -12.60 5.63
N SER A 335 9.81 -11.27 5.61
CA SER A 335 11.02 -10.53 5.20
C SER A 335 12.18 -10.67 6.19
N SER A 336 11.89 -10.93 7.47
CA SER A 336 12.88 -11.08 8.55
C SER A 336 13.23 -12.53 8.89
N SER A 337 12.49 -13.52 8.39
CA SER A 337 12.68 -14.94 8.70
C SER A 337 12.39 -15.81 7.48
N SER A 338 13.33 -16.68 7.12
CA SER A 338 13.33 -17.51 5.91
C SER A 338 12.31 -18.66 5.91
N ASP A 339 11.16 -18.54 6.58
CA ASP A 339 10.19 -19.61 6.76
C ASP A 339 8.84 -19.26 6.10
N LEU A 340 8.62 -19.79 4.89
CA LEU A 340 7.51 -19.43 4.01
C LEU A 340 6.26 -20.29 4.28
N GLY A 341 5.31 -19.73 5.02
CA GLY A 341 3.90 -20.10 4.90
C GLY A 341 3.28 -19.52 3.62
N LYS A 342 2.38 -20.28 2.99
CA LYS A 342 1.68 -20.04 1.70
C LYS A 342 0.75 -18.80 1.63
N ARG A 343 1.07 -17.69 2.33
CA ARG A 343 0.24 -16.47 2.45
C ARG A 343 0.93 -15.18 1.97
N GLY A 344 2.00 -15.30 1.18
CA GLY A 344 2.75 -14.16 0.65
C GLY A 344 2.20 -13.59 -0.67
N LEU A 345 2.70 -12.41 -1.05
CA LEU A 345 2.48 -11.85 -2.40
C LEU A 345 3.07 -12.81 -3.45
N LEU A 346 2.34 -13.03 -4.55
CA LEU A 346 2.78 -13.97 -5.58
C LEU A 346 3.93 -13.41 -6.39
N CYS A 347 3.93 -12.10 -6.63
CA CYS A 347 4.86 -11.45 -7.56
C CYS A 347 5.99 -10.69 -6.85
N TRP A 348 5.94 -10.55 -5.52
CA TRP A 348 6.78 -9.62 -4.78
C TRP A 348 7.33 -10.23 -3.50
N ASP A 349 8.61 -10.00 -3.25
CA ASP A 349 9.20 -10.08 -1.92
C ASP A 349 9.30 -8.66 -1.35
N VAL A 350 9.13 -8.55 -0.03
CA VAL A 350 9.15 -7.27 0.68
C VAL A 350 10.46 -7.17 1.45
N ASP A 351 11.09 -6.01 1.39
CA ASP A 351 12.31 -5.68 2.12
C ASP A 351 12.13 -4.33 2.85
N ILE A 352 12.98 -4.05 3.82
CA ILE A 352 12.90 -2.84 4.66
C ILE A 352 14.17 -2.04 4.45
N ASN A 353 14.04 -0.74 4.16
CA ASN A 353 15.22 0.09 4.01
C ASN A 353 15.92 0.28 5.37
N THR A 354 17.15 -0.23 5.52
CA THR A 354 17.96 -0.15 6.74
C THR A 354 19.14 0.81 6.62
N THR A 355 19.30 1.51 5.49
CA THR A 355 20.50 2.30 5.20
C THR A 355 20.59 3.62 5.95
N ASP A 356 19.50 4.11 6.56
CA ASP A 356 19.47 5.40 7.25
C ASP A 356 19.77 5.22 8.75
N THR A 357 20.91 5.75 9.22
CA THR A 357 21.42 5.61 10.59
C THR A 357 20.75 6.55 11.62
N ASP A 358 19.71 7.29 11.22
CA ASP A 358 18.99 8.22 12.09
C ASP A 358 17.94 7.54 12.99
N LYS A 359 17.78 8.09 14.20
CA LYS A 359 17.12 7.53 15.39
C LYS A 359 15.60 7.24 15.32
N GLN A 360 14.98 7.32 14.14
CA GLN A 360 13.56 7.01 13.89
C GLN A 360 13.40 6.58 12.42
N ASN A 361 14.10 5.53 12.03
CA ASN A 361 14.08 4.97 10.68
C ASN A 361 12.82 4.11 10.46
N VAL A 362 12.50 3.77 9.22
CA VAL A 362 11.38 2.87 8.88
C VAL A 362 11.50 1.51 9.59
N SER A 363 12.72 1.05 9.88
CA SER A 363 12.99 -0.12 10.71
C SER A 363 12.40 0.00 12.12
N ASP A 364 12.53 1.16 12.78
CA ASP A 364 11.97 1.37 14.12
C ASP A 364 10.44 1.28 14.11
N VAL A 365 9.81 1.77 13.03
CA VAL A 365 8.37 1.68 12.84
C VAL A 365 7.94 0.23 12.63
N VAL A 366 8.70 -0.54 11.84
CA VAL A 366 8.46 -1.97 11.63
C VAL A 366 8.65 -2.76 12.92
N ASP A 367 9.72 -2.53 13.67
CA ASP A 367 9.99 -3.20 14.95
C ASP A 367 8.89 -2.91 15.96
N ALA A 368 8.47 -1.66 16.09
CA ALA A 368 7.37 -1.28 16.96
C ALA A 368 6.02 -1.88 16.50
N TYR A 369 5.81 -1.99 15.18
CA TYR A 369 4.61 -2.62 14.62
C TYR A 369 4.60 -4.12 14.92
N LEU A 370 5.67 -4.84 14.61
CA LEU A 370 5.80 -6.28 14.85
C LEU A 370 5.74 -6.60 16.34
N GLY A 371 6.38 -5.79 17.18
CA GLY A 371 6.36 -5.93 18.62
C GLY A 371 4.97 -5.77 19.23
N ARG A 372 4.13 -4.88 18.67
CA ARG A 372 2.74 -4.74 19.10
C ARG A 372 1.82 -5.80 18.48
N TRP A 373 2.08 -6.20 17.24
CA TRP A 373 1.27 -7.19 16.52
C TRP A 373 1.43 -8.59 17.12
N ASN A 374 2.67 -9.01 17.35
CA ASN A 374 3.00 -10.27 17.98
C ASN A 374 4.10 -10.08 19.03
N PRO A 375 3.72 -9.78 20.29
CA PRO A 375 4.67 -9.57 21.39
C PRO A 375 5.58 -10.77 21.69
N GLN A 376 5.25 -11.97 21.19
CA GLN A 376 6.07 -13.17 21.37
C GLN A 376 7.27 -13.19 20.43
N LEU A 377 7.22 -12.52 19.27
CA LEU A 377 8.38 -12.38 18.36
C LEU A 377 9.54 -11.64 19.04
N LEU A 378 9.24 -10.67 19.89
CA LEU A 378 10.24 -9.95 20.69
C LEU A 378 10.95 -10.83 21.74
N LYS A 379 10.38 -11.99 22.10
CA LYS A 379 10.99 -12.94 23.05
C LYS A 379 11.93 -13.95 22.39
N ILE A 380 11.84 -14.10 21.06
CA ILE A 380 12.58 -15.12 20.29
C ILE A 380 13.90 -14.58 19.74
N ILE A 381 14.05 -13.25 19.62
CA ILE A 381 15.34 -12.65 19.28
C ILE A 381 16.30 -12.92 20.45
N PRO A 382 17.32 -13.78 20.28
CA PRO A 382 18.38 -13.88 21.27
C PRO A 382 19.06 -12.53 21.27
N SER A 383 19.23 -11.93 22.44
CA SER A 383 20.17 -10.83 22.62
C SER A 383 21.54 -11.30 22.13
N SER A 384 21.89 -10.98 20.89
CA SER A 384 23.22 -11.23 20.36
C SER A 384 24.18 -10.35 21.15
N THR A 385 24.96 -11.03 21.99
CA THR A 385 26.15 -10.55 22.72
C THR A 385 25.90 -9.41 23.71
N THR A 386 25.51 -9.80 24.93
CA THR A 386 26.34 -9.74 26.16
C THR A 386 25.41 -9.48 27.35
N SER A 387 25.22 -10.47 28.22
CA SER A 387 25.01 -10.32 29.68
C SER A 387 24.28 -11.54 30.27
N LYS A 388 25.00 -12.67 30.35
CA LYS A 388 24.76 -13.67 31.40
C LYS A 388 25.91 -13.55 32.41
N ALA A 389 25.88 -12.48 33.20
CA ALA A 389 26.57 -12.29 34.47
C ALA A 389 26.39 -10.84 34.90
N VAL A 390 26.43 -10.61 36.21
CA VAL A 390 26.40 -9.32 36.91
C VAL A 390 25.00 -8.85 37.33
N ARG A 391 24.68 -9.30 38.55
CA ARG A 391 23.91 -8.57 39.56
C ARG A 391 24.29 -7.08 39.57
N GLU A 392 23.28 -6.23 39.79
CA GLU A 392 23.44 -4.85 40.28
C GLU A 392 24.42 -3.94 39.53
N SER A 393 23.92 -3.21 38.53
CA SER A 393 24.47 -1.89 38.20
C SER A 393 23.40 -1.03 37.54
N LYS A 394 22.96 0.02 38.25
CA LYS A 394 22.22 1.14 37.67
C LYS A 394 23.10 1.81 36.61
N SER A 395 22.73 1.70 35.34
CA SER A 395 23.14 2.69 34.33
C SER A 395 22.04 2.84 33.27
N ASP A 396 21.32 3.95 33.40
CA ASP A 396 20.33 4.48 32.48
C ASP A 396 20.97 4.80 31.13
N VAL A 397 20.64 4.03 30.09
CA VAL A 397 20.73 4.48 28.69
C VAL A 397 19.42 4.15 27.97
N ASN A 398 18.39 4.92 28.31
CA ASN A 398 17.39 5.52 27.40
C ASN A 398 16.95 4.73 26.14
N LYS A 399 16.56 3.45 26.24
CA LYS A 399 15.69 2.83 25.23
C LYS A 399 14.26 3.33 25.43
N LYS A 400 13.91 4.46 24.82
CA LYS A 400 12.51 4.90 24.71
C LYS A 400 11.72 3.80 23.99
N ALA A 401 10.86 3.09 24.71
CA ALA A 401 9.93 2.15 24.11
C ALA A 401 8.92 2.92 23.26
N TYR A 402 9.18 3.03 21.96
CA TYR A 402 8.26 3.67 21.03
C TYR A 402 6.98 2.84 20.93
N LYS A 403 5.84 3.44 21.31
CA LYS A 403 4.52 2.80 21.23
C LYS A 403 3.75 3.35 20.03
N ILE A 404 3.21 2.44 19.22
CA ILE A 404 2.26 2.76 18.15
C ILE A 404 0.85 2.60 18.72
N GLU A 405 -0.04 3.59 18.58
CA GLU A 405 -1.43 3.52 19.07
C GLU A 405 -2.45 3.05 18.01
N LYS A 406 -2.30 3.49 16.75
CA LYS A 406 -3.22 3.12 15.65
C LYS A 406 -2.45 2.41 14.54
N MET A 407 -2.39 1.09 14.67
CA MET A 407 -1.70 0.23 13.70
C MET A 407 -2.51 0.01 12.44
N ASP A 408 -3.83 0.13 12.51
CA ASP A 408 -4.71 -0.07 11.36
C ASP A 408 -4.44 0.96 10.26
N ASP A 409 -4.24 2.24 10.59
CA ASP A 409 -3.90 3.27 9.61
C ASP A 409 -2.59 2.93 8.86
N LEU A 410 -1.57 2.45 9.59
CA LEU A 410 -0.28 2.03 9.01
C LEU A 410 -0.45 0.77 8.14
N ALA A 411 -1.21 -0.22 8.61
CA ALA A 411 -1.50 -1.43 7.87
C ALA A 411 -2.25 -1.10 6.56
N ASP A 412 -3.21 -0.18 6.61
CA ASP A 412 -4.05 0.20 5.48
C ASP A 412 -3.23 0.83 4.34
N CYS A 413 -2.35 1.80 4.66
CA CYS A 413 -1.54 2.46 3.64
C CYS A 413 -0.51 1.52 2.99
N LEU A 414 0.12 0.62 3.77
CA LEU A 414 1.08 -0.35 3.25
C LEU A 414 0.37 -1.44 2.43
N LEU A 415 -0.71 -2.02 2.96
CA LEU A 415 -1.49 -3.04 2.29
C LEU A 415 -2.04 -2.51 0.96
N GLN A 416 -2.50 -1.26 0.91
CA GLN A 416 -2.93 -0.60 -0.32
C GLN A 416 -1.83 -0.59 -1.39
N GLY A 417 -0.62 -0.17 -1.03
CA GLY A 417 0.52 -0.10 -1.96
C GLY A 417 0.90 -1.46 -2.51
N LEU A 418 1.07 -2.45 -1.62
CA LEU A 418 1.43 -3.82 -2.00
C LEU A 418 0.35 -4.48 -2.86
N THR A 419 -0.92 -4.27 -2.52
CA THR A 419 -2.05 -4.81 -3.30
C THR A 419 -2.08 -4.22 -4.70
N TRP A 420 -1.87 -2.91 -4.83
CA TRP A 420 -1.82 -2.27 -6.14
C TRP A 420 -0.67 -2.81 -7.01
N LEU A 421 0.52 -3.00 -6.44
CA LEU A 421 1.67 -3.59 -7.15
C LEU A 421 1.37 -5.02 -7.63
N GLU A 422 0.74 -5.82 -6.78
CA GLU A 422 0.31 -7.19 -7.11
C GLU A 422 -0.74 -7.18 -8.23
N TRP A 423 -1.69 -6.23 -8.22
CA TRP A 423 -2.63 -6.03 -9.33
C TRP A 423 -1.90 -5.70 -10.64
N GLN A 424 -0.97 -4.75 -10.63
CA GLN A 424 -0.21 -4.38 -11.84
C GLN A 424 0.60 -5.57 -12.38
N ALA A 425 1.28 -6.32 -11.51
CA ALA A 425 2.05 -7.50 -11.90
C ALA A 425 1.16 -8.59 -12.51
N ARG A 426 0.01 -8.87 -11.90
CA ARG A 426 -0.96 -9.84 -12.43
C ARG A 426 -1.47 -9.44 -13.81
N ARG A 427 -1.81 -8.16 -14.01
CA ARG A 427 -2.23 -7.63 -15.32
C ARG A 427 -1.15 -7.88 -16.38
N ALA A 428 0.10 -7.51 -16.08
CA ALA A 428 1.22 -7.71 -17.02
C ALA A 428 1.44 -9.20 -17.36
N ARG A 429 1.36 -10.09 -16.37
CA ARG A 429 1.48 -11.54 -16.57
C ARG A 429 0.37 -12.12 -17.46
N ILE A 430 -0.86 -11.63 -17.32
CA ILE A 430 -1.98 -12.07 -18.17
C ILE A 430 -1.74 -11.63 -19.62
N VAL A 431 -1.28 -10.40 -19.83
CA VAL A 431 -0.97 -9.86 -21.18
C VAL A 431 0.17 -10.65 -21.84
N ARG A 432 1.21 -11.03 -21.07
CA ARG A 432 2.34 -11.85 -21.55
C ARG A 432 1.98 -13.32 -21.81
N GLY A 433 0.82 -13.78 -21.31
CA GLY A 433 0.41 -15.19 -21.41
C GLY A 433 0.99 -16.10 -20.32
N ASP A 434 1.67 -15.55 -19.30
CA ASP A 434 2.33 -16.30 -18.21
C ASP A 434 1.35 -16.91 -17.19
N ARG A 435 0.06 -16.54 -17.28
CA ARG A 435 -1.01 -17.04 -16.41
C ARG A 435 -2.30 -17.16 -17.22
N GLN A 436 -2.69 -18.39 -17.50
CA GLN A 436 -4.05 -18.72 -17.88
C GLN A 436 -4.80 -19.16 -16.61
N VAL A 437 -5.98 -18.60 -16.38
CA VAL A 437 -6.92 -19.13 -15.38
C VAL A 437 -7.26 -20.58 -15.78
N ASP A 438 -7.10 -21.53 -14.86
CA ASP A 438 -7.51 -22.92 -15.08
C ASP A 438 -9.00 -22.95 -15.45
N VAL A 439 -9.32 -23.56 -16.60
CA VAL A 439 -10.66 -23.57 -17.23
C VAL A 439 -11.58 -24.60 -16.58
#